data_AF-A0A3B6B1S3-F1
#
_entry.id   AF-A0A3B6B1S3-F1
#
_cell.length_a   1.000
_cell.length_b   1.000
_cell.length_c   1.000
_cell.angle_alpha   90.00
_cell.angle_beta   90.00
_cell.angle_gamma   90.00
#
_symmetry.space_group_name_H-M   'P 1'
#
loop_
_entity.id
_entity.type
_entity.pdbx_description
1 polymer ?
#
loop_
_entity_poly.entity_id
_entity_poly.type
_entity_poly.pdbx_seq_one_letter_code
_entity_poly.pdbx_strand_id
1 'polypeptide(L)'
;MAIEIPVPLSEEEEIRSMVNEGIVDPHLQEFFRTMQSELQAARESPTLALLDWLDGFEDAAAAFTREIVEVEEDLRHGAAVFDGRAGEEALVSELRSQAAWCGARCAEAAALVADARRLRDGYLRTMPRTADEQELVDSAASAFQEFLAREMDGGGVPEADAARAEAIDAAARAGQGVGARFAATFVGLAERLRRRAEAYAGTGTGEDQAVAEAVRRHAAAVEALCADPEALVARMLASGWWRLWRYLNRHAGGITPTQSSMLATPTPATHPHLT
;
A
#
# COMPACT_ATOMS: atom_id res chain seq x y z
N MET A 1 0.12 -40.55 -25.26
CA MET A 1 -0.74 -39.46 -24.79
C MET A 1 -0.76 -38.40 -25.87
N ALA A 2 -1.89 -38.22 -26.56
CA ALA A 2 -2.06 -37.08 -27.44
C ALA A 2 -2.26 -35.85 -26.55
N ILE A 3 -1.44 -34.82 -26.76
CA ILE A 3 -1.66 -33.50 -26.18
C ILE A 3 -2.78 -32.90 -27.03
N GLU A 4 -4.00 -32.83 -26.47
CA GLU A 4 -5.06 -32.05 -27.07
C GLU A 4 -4.63 -30.58 -27.04
N ILE A 5 -4.24 -30.07 -28.19
CA ILE A 5 -4.03 -28.64 -28.39
C ILE A 5 -5.44 -28.04 -28.44
N PRO A 6 -5.84 -27.19 -27.49
CA PRO A 6 -7.17 -26.58 -27.53
C PRO A 6 -7.31 -25.80 -28.84
N VAL A 7 -8.39 -26.08 -29.56
CA VAL A 7 -8.74 -25.36 -30.78
C VAL A 7 -9.03 -23.91 -30.36
N PRO A 8 -8.40 -22.91 -30.99
CA PRO A 8 -8.73 -21.51 -30.69
C PRO A 8 -10.21 -21.27 -31.00
N LEU A 9 -10.91 -20.68 -30.03
CA LEU A 9 -12.30 -20.29 -30.18
C LEU A 9 -12.41 -19.29 -31.34
N SER A 10 -13.56 -19.27 -32.01
CA SER A 10 -13.86 -18.16 -32.91
C SER A 10 -14.05 -16.87 -32.12
N GLU A 11 -13.78 -15.70 -32.72
CA GLU A 11 -13.94 -14.38 -32.09
C GLU A 11 -15.34 -14.22 -31.45
N GLU A 12 -16.39 -14.75 -32.10
CA GLU A 12 -17.75 -14.71 -31.56
C GLU A 12 -17.96 -15.64 -30.35
N GLU A 13 -17.27 -16.78 -30.29
CA GLU A 13 -17.30 -17.69 -29.14
C GLU A 13 -16.51 -17.12 -27.95
N GLU A 14 -15.39 -16.45 -28.21
CA GLU A 14 -14.62 -15.71 -27.20
C GLU A 14 -15.47 -14.59 -26.57
N ILE A 15 -16.12 -13.76 -27.39
CA ILE A 15 -16.97 -12.65 -26.89
C ILE A 15 -18.16 -13.18 -26.07
N ARG A 16 -18.75 -14.32 -26.47
CA ARG A 16 -19.84 -14.95 -25.68
C ARG A 16 -19.32 -15.55 -24.37
N SER A 17 -18.08 -16.05 -24.33
CA SER A 17 -17.47 -16.56 -23.09
C SER A 17 -17.33 -15.46 -22.05
N MET A 18 -16.90 -14.25 -22.45
CA MET A 18 -16.75 -13.09 -21.55
C MET A 18 -18.05 -12.78 -20.76
N VAL A 19 -19.20 -12.90 -21.41
CA VAL A 19 -20.51 -12.66 -20.78
C VAL A 19 -20.90 -13.78 -19.81
N ASN A 20 -20.59 -15.02 -20.15
CA ASN A 20 -20.87 -16.17 -19.30
C ASN A 20 -19.95 -16.23 -18.06
N GLU A 21 -18.73 -15.74 -18.19
CA GLU A 21 -17.75 -15.67 -17.11
C GLU A 21 -18.06 -14.55 -16.13
N GLY A 22 -18.73 -13.48 -16.59
CA GLY A 22 -19.23 -12.39 -15.74
C GLY A 22 -18.10 -11.60 -15.08
N ILE A 23 -17.78 -10.42 -15.62
CA ILE A 23 -16.63 -9.61 -15.15
C ILE A 23 -16.88 -8.91 -13.81
N VAL A 24 -18.10 -8.97 -13.26
CA VAL A 24 -18.37 -8.47 -11.90
C VAL A 24 -17.76 -9.44 -10.89
N ASP A 25 -16.44 -9.33 -10.70
CA ASP A 25 -15.70 -10.09 -9.71
C ASP A 25 -15.91 -9.42 -8.33
N PRO A 26 -16.60 -10.09 -7.38
CA PRO A 26 -16.74 -9.59 -6.02
C PRO A 26 -15.40 -9.36 -5.32
N HIS A 27 -14.35 -10.10 -5.71
CA HIS A 27 -13.00 -9.89 -5.19
C HIS A 27 -12.42 -8.54 -5.59
N LEU A 28 -12.79 -7.99 -6.75
CA LEU A 28 -12.34 -6.65 -7.18
C LEU A 28 -12.99 -5.53 -6.40
N GLN A 29 -14.28 -5.63 -6.08
CA GLN A 29 -14.94 -4.65 -5.21
C GLN A 29 -14.35 -4.67 -3.81
N GLU A 30 -14.09 -5.86 -3.29
CA GLU A 30 -13.45 -6.04 -1.98
C GLU A 30 -12.01 -5.52 -1.97
N PHE A 31 -11.27 -5.71 -3.07
CA PHE A 31 -9.93 -5.16 -3.24
C PHE A 31 -9.92 -3.63 -3.17
N PHE A 32 -10.82 -2.95 -3.92
CA PHE A 32 -10.94 -1.49 -3.87
C PHE A 32 -11.31 -0.97 -2.48
N ARG A 33 -12.25 -1.64 -1.81
CA ARG A 33 -12.65 -1.31 -0.44
C ARG A 33 -11.47 -1.46 0.53
N THR A 34 -10.70 -2.53 0.38
CA THR A 34 -9.51 -2.81 1.20
C THR A 34 -8.45 -1.73 0.97
N MET A 35 -8.11 -1.45 -0.29
CA MET A 35 -7.18 -0.38 -0.67
C MET A 35 -7.60 0.98 -0.11
N GLN A 36 -8.88 1.30 -0.16
CA GLN A 36 -9.40 2.54 0.41
C GLN A 36 -9.25 2.58 1.94
N SER A 37 -9.55 1.47 2.62
CA SER A 37 -9.39 1.35 4.07
C SER A 37 -7.92 1.48 4.49
N GLU A 38 -7.00 0.82 3.80
CA GLU A 38 -5.57 0.93 4.04
C GLU A 38 -5.06 2.36 3.82
N LEU A 39 -5.54 3.03 2.77
CA LEU A 39 -5.21 4.43 2.51
C LEU A 39 -5.74 5.38 3.60
N GLN A 40 -6.87 5.07 4.23
CA GLN A 40 -7.35 5.85 5.38
C GLN A 40 -6.51 5.58 6.63
N ALA A 41 -6.20 4.33 6.95
CA ALA A 41 -5.33 3.99 8.08
C ALA A 41 -3.95 4.65 7.95
N ALA A 42 -3.40 4.67 6.73
CA ALA A 42 -2.16 5.36 6.40
C ALA A 42 -2.17 6.87 6.70
N ARG A 43 -3.33 7.53 6.62
CA ARG A 43 -3.45 8.97 6.95
C ARG A 43 -3.28 9.23 8.45
N GLU A 44 -3.62 8.26 9.29
CA GLU A 44 -3.63 8.42 10.74
C GLU A 44 -2.23 8.24 11.37
N SER A 45 -1.34 7.51 10.70
CA SER A 45 0.03 7.26 11.18
C SER A 45 1.05 7.27 10.03
N PRO A 46 1.46 8.45 9.55
CA PRO A 46 2.36 8.54 8.42
C PRO A 46 3.79 8.18 8.84
N THR A 47 4.38 7.18 8.18
CA THR A 47 5.74 6.70 8.43
C THR A 47 6.60 6.74 7.17
N LEU A 48 7.91 6.55 7.28
CA LEU A 48 8.75 6.37 6.08
C LEU A 48 8.37 5.11 5.27
N ALA A 49 7.85 4.06 5.92
CA ALA A 49 7.33 2.87 5.25
C ALA A 49 6.08 3.17 4.41
N LEU A 50 5.30 4.19 4.80
CA LEU A 50 4.14 4.65 4.03
C LEU A 50 4.55 5.11 2.61
N LEU A 51 5.71 5.76 2.45
CA LEU A 51 6.16 6.22 1.15
C LEU A 51 6.45 5.06 0.18
N ASP A 52 6.99 3.96 0.71
CA ASP A 52 7.21 2.74 -0.06
C ASP A 52 5.90 2.08 -0.47
N TRP A 53 4.98 1.95 0.50
CA TRP A 53 3.64 1.41 0.27
C TRP A 53 2.86 2.24 -0.76
N LEU A 54 2.92 3.58 -0.69
CA LEU A 54 2.23 4.46 -1.65
C LEU A 54 2.78 4.34 -3.08
N ASP A 55 4.09 4.13 -3.24
CA ASP A 55 4.68 3.91 -4.56
C ASP A 55 4.23 2.54 -5.12
N GLY A 56 4.29 1.48 -4.32
CA GLY A 56 3.78 0.16 -4.72
C GLY A 56 2.28 0.15 -4.99
N PHE A 57 1.51 0.93 -4.23
CA PHE A 57 0.07 1.14 -4.43
C PHE A 57 -0.23 1.77 -5.79
N GLU A 58 0.52 2.82 -6.16
CA GLU A 58 0.35 3.46 -7.47
C GLU A 58 0.68 2.50 -8.62
N ASP A 59 1.76 1.72 -8.49
CA ASP A 59 2.15 0.73 -9.51
C ASP A 59 1.12 -0.38 -9.67
N ALA A 60 0.60 -0.90 -8.54
CA ALA A 60 -0.46 -1.91 -8.53
C ALA A 60 -1.76 -1.37 -9.14
N ALA A 61 -2.19 -0.17 -8.73
CA ALA A 61 -3.38 0.48 -9.29
C ALA A 61 -3.23 0.78 -10.79
N ALA A 62 -2.03 1.14 -11.26
CA ALA A 62 -1.74 1.37 -12.67
C ALA A 62 -1.76 0.06 -13.48
N ALA A 63 -1.14 -1.01 -12.98
CA ALA A 63 -1.20 -2.33 -13.60
C ALA A 63 -2.65 -2.82 -13.73
N PHE A 64 -3.40 -2.71 -12.64
CA PHE A 64 -4.81 -3.05 -12.57
C PHE A 64 -5.67 -2.25 -13.56
N THR A 65 -5.46 -0.94 -13.62
CA THR A 65 -6.20 -0.08 -14.55
C THR A 65 -5.95 -0.47 -16.00
N ARG A 66 -4.73 -0.88 -16.37
CA ARG A 66 -4.45 -1.36 -17.73
C ARG A 66 -5.24 -2.61 -18.08
N GLU A 67 -5.26 -3.60 -17.18
CA GLU A 67 -6.02 -4.83 -17.38
C GLU A 67 -7.52 -4.56 -17.55
N ILE A 68 -8.11 -3.69 -16.72
CA ILE A 68 -9.54 -3.33 -16.87
C ILE A 68 -9.80 -2.56 -18.17
N VAL A 69 -8.91 -1.67 -18.59
CA VAL A 69 -9.08 -0.90 -19.83
C VAL A 69 -9.10 -1.82 -21.05
N GLU A 70 -8.19 -2.80 -21.11
CA GLU A 70 -8.17 -3.80 -22.19
C GLU A 70 -9.50 -4.57 -22.23
N VAL A 71 -9.96 -5.07 -21.07
CA VAL A 71 -11.26 -5.76 -20.96
C VAL A 71 -12.43 -4.86 -21.36
N GLU A 72 -12.42 -3.59 -20.96
CA GLU A 72 -13.46 -2.62 -21.32
C GLU A 72 -13.53 -2.40 -22.83
N GLU A 73 -12.38 -2.29 -23.49
CA GLU A 73 -12.28 -2.13 -24.95
C GLU A 73 -12.83 -3.35 -25.67
N ASP A 74 -12.48 -4.56 -25.23
CA ASP A 74 -12.98 -5.82 -25.79
C ASP A 74 -14.51 -5.95 -25.65
N LEU A 75 -15.06 -5.57 -24.50
CA LEU A 75 -16.52 -5.56 -24.28
C LEU A 75 -17.24 -4.56 -25.18
N ARG A 76 -16.68 -3.37 -25.38
CA ARG A 76 -17.25 -2.37 -26.30
C ARG A 76 -17.18 -2.86 -27.75
N HIS A 77 -16.07 -3.49 -28.13
CA HIS A 77 -15.90 -4.10 -29.45
C HIS A 77 -16.93 -5.20 -29.67
N GLY A 78 -17.07 -6.13 -28.72
CA GLY A 78 -18.08 -7.18 -28.76
C GLY A 78 -19.50 -6.64 -28.90
N ALA A 79 -19.85 -5.60 -28.14
CA ALA A 79 -21.15 -4.95 -28.25
C ALA A 79 -21.39 -4.36 -29.65
N ALA A 80 -20.35 -3.87 -30.32
CA ALA A 80 -20.43 -3.35 -31.69
C ALA A 80 -20.56 -4.47 -32.74
N VAL A 81 -19.90 -5.61 -32.55
CA VAL A 81 -19.96 -6.78 -33.45
C VAL A 81 -21.37 -7.37 -33.55
N PHE A 82 -22.10 -7.39 -32.42
CA PHE A 82 -23.46 -7.93 -32.34
C PHE A 82 -24.56 -6.89 -32.51
N ASP A 83 -24.23 -5.60 -32.62
CA ASP A 83 -25.22 -4.52 -32.73
C ASP A 83 -26.09 -4.68 -34.00
N GLY A 84 -27.41 -4.53 -33.83
CA GLY A 84 -28.37 -4.64 -34.93
C GLY A 84 -28.65 -6.06 -35.45
N ARG A 85 -28.03 -7.10 -34.88
CA ARG A 85 -28.38 -8.50 -35.18
C ARG A 85 -29.65 -8.90 -34.44
N ALA A 86 -30.61 -9.51 -35.15
CA ALA A 86 -31.89 -9.91 -34.57
C ALA A 86 -31.71 -11.02 -33.52
N GLY A 87 -32.23 -10.81 -32.31
CA GLY A 87 -32.18 -11.79 -31.22
C GLY A 87 -30.95 -11.69 -30.32
N GLU A 88 -30.03 -10.77 -30.58
CA GLU A 88 -28.80 -10.56 -29.79
C GLU A 88 -28.90 -9.32 -28.88
N GLU A 89 -30.08 -8.70 -28.75
CA GLU A 89 -30.26 -7.43 -28.02
C GLU A 89 -29.88 -7.55 -26.54
N ALA A 90 -30.15 -8.71 -25.92
CA ALA A 90 -29.77 -9.00 -24.54
C ALA A 90 -28.25 -9.10 -24.36
N LEU A 91 -27.55 -9.75 -25.32
CA LEU A 91 -26.10 -9.89 -25.31
C LEU A 91 -25.43 -8.51 -25.43
N VAL A 92 -25.88 -7.68 -26.38
CA VAL A 92 -25.37 -6.32 -26.58
C VAL A 92 -25.61 -5.44 -25.34
N SER A 93 -26.78 -5.56 -24.71
CA SER A 93 -27.09 -4.83 -23.47
C SER A 93 -26.14 -5.23 -22.33
N GLU A 94 -25.86 -6.53 -22.18
CA GLU A 94 -24.99 -7.04 -21.13
C GLU A 94 -23.53 -6.62 -21.34
N LEU A 95 -23.01 -6.74 -22.56
CA LEU A 95 -21.66 -6.27 -22.91
C LEU A 95 -21.47 -4.78 -22.62
N ARG A 96 -22.46 -3.94 -22.96
CA ARG A 96 -22.44 -2.50 -22.64
C ARG A 96 -22.50 -2.24 -21.13
N SER A 97 -23.29 -3.02 -20.39
CA SER A 97 -23.38 -2.93 -18.93
C SER A 97 -22.04 -3.25 -18.27
N GLN A 98 -21.40 -4.34 -18.69
CA GLN A 98 -20.09 -4.75 -18.18
C GLN A 98 -18.99 -3.76 -18.55
N ALA A 99 -19.02 -3.18 -19.77
CA ALA A 99 -18.10 -2.13 -20.16
C ALA A 99 -18.27 -0.88 -19.26
N ALA A 100 -19.51 -0.46 -19.01
CA ALA A 100 -19.79 0.65 -18.11
C ALA A 100 -19.31 0.39 -16.67
N TRP A 101 -19.41 -0.87 -16.20
CA TRP A 101 -18.88 -1.28 -14.90
C TRP A 101 -17.34 -1.15 -14.85
N CYS A 102 -16.64 -1.60 -15.91
CA CYS A 102 -15.18 -1.47 -16.03
C CYS A 102 -14.75 0.00 -15.97
N GLY A 103 -15.41 0.87 -16.74
CA GLY A 103 -15.14 2.31 -16.72
C GLY A 103 -15.32 2.94 -15.34
N ALA A 104 -16.33 2.52 -14.56
CA ALA A 104 -16.52 2.99 -13.19
C ALA A 104 -15.37 2.58 -12.26
N ARG A 105 -14.86 1.34 -12.39
CA ARG A 105 -13.71 0.86 -11.61
C ARG A 105 -12.40 1.57 -11.97
N CYS A 106 -12.17 1.86 -13.25
CA CYS A 106 -11.02 2.68 -13.65
C CYS A 106 -11.07 4.09 -13.05
N ALA A 107 -12.26 4.70 -12.99
CA ALA A 107 -12.43 6.00 -12.35
C ALA A 107 -12.14 5.95 -10.84
N GLU A 108 -12.57 4.89 -10.14
CA GLU A 108 -12.26 4.67 -8.73
C GLU A 108 -10.77 4.44 -8.48
N ALA A 109 -10.10 3.63 -9.30
CA ALA A 109 -8.65 3.43 -9.24
C ALA A 109 -7.89 4.75 -9.42
N ALA A 110 -8.30 5.57 -10.40
CA ALA A 110 -7.70 6.88 -10.63
C ALA A 110 -7.90 7.83 -9.43
N ALA A 111 -9.06 7.80 -8.79
CA ALA A 111 -9.33 8.59 -7.59
C ALA A 111 -8.44 8.16 -6.41
N LEU A 112 -8.27 6.85 -6.20
CA LEU A 112 -7.39 6.30 -5.18
C LEU A 112 -5.93 6.66 -5.42
N VAL A 113 -5.44 6.57 -6.65
CA VAL A 113 -4.09 7.01 -7.04
C VAL A 113 -3.91 8.50 -6.75
N ALA A 114 -4.92 9.33 -7.06
CA ALA A 114 -4.85 10.75 -6.76
C ALA A 114 -4.82 11.02 -5.24
N ASP A 115 -5.57 10.26 -4.44
CA ASP A 115 -5.51 10.36 -2.98
C ASP A 115 -4.17 9.89 -2.40
N ALA A 116 -3.60 8.81 -2.92
CA ALA A 116 -2.26 8.32 -2.55
C ALA A 116 -1.20 9.39 -2.85
N ARG A 117 -1.26 10.02 -4.03
CA ARG A 117 -0.39 11.14 -4.41
C ARG A 117 -0.51 12.32 -3.47
N ARG A 118 -1.74 12.72 -3.12
CA ARG A 118 -2.00 13.82 -2.16
C ARG A 118 -1.45 13.50 -0.79
N LEU A 119 -1.62 12.26 -0.32
CA LEU A 119 -1.10 11.82 0.98
C LEU A 119 0.43 11.87 0.99
N ARG A 120 1.08 11.33 -0.05
CA ARG A 120 2.54 11.41 -0.21
C ARG A 120 3.03 12.85 -0.19
N ASP A 121 2.41 13.70 -1.00
CA ASP A 121 2.77 15.12 -1.14
C ASP A 121 2.60 15.87 0.19
N GLY A 122 1.49 15.63 0.90
CA GLY A 122 1.27 16.14 2.25
C GLY A 122 2.37 15.73 3.22
N TYR A 123 2.70 14.43 3.24
CA TYR A 123 3.75 13.91 4.11
C TYR A 123 5.13 14.52 3.81
N LEU A 124 5.53 14.57 2.53
CA LEU A 124 6.81 15.14 2.12
C LEU A 124 6.93 16.62 2.47
N ARG A 125 5.84 17.39 2.39
CA ARG A 125 5.83 18.80 2.82
C ARG A 125 5.89 18.98 4.33
N THR A 126 5.31 18.05 5.09
CA THR A 126 5.40 18.05 6.57
C THR A 126 6.66 17.39 7.11
N MET A 127 7.46 16.76 6.24
CA MET A 127 8.67 16.06 6.63
C MET A 127 9.57 17.03 7.41
N PRO A 128 10.04 16.64 8.61
CA PRO A 128 10.86 17.52 9.42
C PRO A 128 12.03 18.10 8.63
N ARG A 129 12.37 19.36 8.89
CA ARG A 129 13.56 19.97 8.27
C ARG A 129 14.86 19.39 8.82
N THR A 130 14.81 18.57 9.86
CA THR A 130 15.96 17.85 10.41
C THR A 130 15.53 16.41 10.59
N ALA A 131 16.28 15.47 10.04
CA ALA A 131 16.03 14.06 10.28
C ALA A 131 16.39 13.75 11.73
N ASP A 132 15.39 13.51 12.58
CA ASP A 132 15.63 12.99 13.92
C ASP A 132 16.06 11.52 13.78
N GLU A 133 17.29 11.25 14.18
CA GLU A 133 17.88 9.91 14.09
C GLU A 133 17.07 8.88 14.88
N GLN A 134 16.44 9.27 15.99
CA GLN A 134 15.59 8.37 16.78
C GLN A 134 14.28 8.08 16.06
N GLU A 135 13.65 9.08 15.45
CA GLU A 135 12.44 8.92 14.64
C GLU A 135 12.70 8.03 13.41
N LEU A 136 13.89 8.16 12.80
CA LEU A 136 14.33 7.28 11.71
C LEU A 136 14.50 5.82 12.18
N VAL A 137 15.06 5.60 13.37
CA VAL A 137 15.21 4.25 13.94
C VAL A 137 13.84 3.65 14.29
N ASP A 138 12.93 4.42 14.87
CA ASP A 138 11.57 3.94 15.17
C ASP A 138 10.79 3.64 13.88
N SER A 139 10.93 4.47 12.85
CA SER A 139 10.36 4.23 11.51
C SER A 139 10.95 2.99 10.85
N ALA A 140 12.27 2.81 10.92
CA ALA A 140 12.96 1.63 10.42
C ALA A 140 12.52 0.37 11.18
N ALA A 141 12.31 0.46 12.50
CA ALA A 141 11.84 -0.66 13.31
C ALA A 141 10.42 -1.10 12.92
N SER A 142 9.52 -0.15 12.61
CA SER A 142 8.19 -0.44 12.06
C SER A 142 8.29 -1.13 10.69
N ALA A 143 9.10 -0.57 9.78
CA ALA A 143 9.31 -1.14 8.45
C ALA A 143 9.94 -2.55 8.52
N PHE A 144 10.86 -2.77 9.46
CA PHE A 144 11.54 -4.04 9.65
C PHE A 144 10.58 -5.13 10.14
N GLN A 145 9.63 -4.78 11.02
CA GLN A 145 8.58 -5.69 11.45
C GLN A 145 7.70 -6.14 10.27
N GLU A 146 7.28 -5.23 9.41
CA GLU A 146 6.50 -5.54 8.20
C GLU A 146 7.31 -6.38 7.20
N PHE A 147 8.59 -6.07 7.04
CA PHE A 147 9.50 -6.85 6.19
C PHE A 147 9.60 -8.31 6.68
N LEU A 148 9.81 -8.52 7.97
CA LEU A 148 9.90 -9.85 8.57
C LEU A 148 8.58 -10.62 8.43
N ALA A 149 7.46 -9.94 8.68
CA ALA A 149 6.13 -10.49 8.44
C ALA A 149 5.99 -11.01 7.00
N ARG A 150 6.34 -10.20 6.01
CA ARG A 150 6.27 -10.60 4.58
C ARG A 150 7.21 -11.75 4.25
N GLU A 151 8.44 -11.76 4.77
CA GLU A 151 9.39 -12.88 4.56
C GLU A 151 8.84 -14.19 5.14
N MET A 152 8.12 -14.13 6.26
CA MET A 152 7.55 -15.32 6.92
C MET A 152 6.29 -15.82 6.22
N ASP A 153 5.40 -14.92 5.78
CA ASP A 153 4.08 -15.27 5.23
C ASP A 153 4.14 -15.64 3.74
N GLY A 154 5.32 -15.56 3.11
CA GLY A 154 5.48 -15.80 1.66
C GLY A 154 4.65 -14.83 0.80
N GLY A 155 4.24 -13.69 1.35
CA GLY A 155 3.41 -12.67 0.68
C GLY A 155 1.89 -12.77 0.95
N GLY A 156 1.42 -13.63 1.87
CA GLY A 156 0.01 -13.71 2.25
C GLY A 156 -0.48 -12.61 3.21
N VAL A 157 -1.81 -12.44 3.33
CA VAL A 157 -2.45 -11.55 4.32
C VAL A 157 -2.34 -12.19 5.71
N PRO A 158 -1.76 -11.52 6.70
CA PRO A 158 -1.47 -12.15 7.99
C PRO A 158 -2.65 -12.21 8.96
N GLU A 159 -2.80 -13.35 9.65
CA GLU A 159 -3.58 -13.44 10.89
C GLU A 159 -2.78 -12.85 12.06
N ALA A 160 -3.38 -11.92 12.81
CA ALA A 160 -2.75 -11.30 13.96
C ALA A 160 -2.96 -12.15 15.23
N ASP A 161 -1.98 -12.99 15.58
CA ASP A 161 -1.93 -13.69 16.86
C ASP A 161 -0.61 -13.47 17.62
N ALA A 162 -0.61 -13.77 18.92
CA ALA A 162 0.55 -13.56 19.80
C ALA A 162 1.74 -14.46 19.41
N ALA A 163 1.48 -15.65 18.87
CA ALA A 163 2.52 -16.58 18.42
C ALA A 163 3.29 -16.01 17.22
N ARG A 164 2.60 -15.30 16.32
CA ARG A 164 3.19 -14.61 15.18
C ARG A 164 4.10 -13.47 15.61
N ALA A 165 3.68 -12.67 16.59
CA ALA A 165 4.53 -11.61 17.14
C ALA A 165 5.81 -12.17 17.79
N GLU A 166 5.71 -13.28 18.51
CA GLU A 166 6.88 -13.97 19.07
C GLU A 166 7.81 -14.52 17.97
N ALA A 167 7.24 -15.06 16.89
CA ALA A 167 8.01 -15.58 15.76
C ALA A 167 8.74 -14.45 14.99
N ILE A 168 8.10 -13.30 14.78
CA ILE A 168 8.75 -12.10 14.20
C ILE A 168 9.90 -11.63 15.10
N ASP A 169 9.68 -11.56 16.42
CA ASP A 169 10.69 -11.14 17.40
C ASP A 169 11.88 -12.11 17.50
N ALA A 170 11.62 -13.41 17.31
CA ALA A 170 12.65 -14.43 17.23
C ALA A 170 13.45 -14.34 15.92
N ALA A 171 12.78 -14.19 14.78
CA ALA A 171 13.41 -14.03 13.47
C ALA A 171 14.33 -12.80 13.42
N ALA A 172 13.85 -11.67 13.98
CA ALA A 172 14.63 -10.44 14.09
C ALA A 172 15.96 -10.63 14.85
N ARG A 173 16.00 -11.51 15.87
CA ARG A 173 17.19 -11.78 16.70
C ARG A 173 18.07 -12.91 16.21
N ALA A 174 17.59 -13.74 15.28
CA ALA A 174 18.33 -14.91 14.81
C ALA A 174 19.61 -14.53 14.02
N GLY A 175 19.73 -13.28 13.54
CA GLY A 175 20.96 -12.78 12.92
C GLY A 175 21.33 -13.45 11.59
N GLN A 176 20.37 -14.07 10.89
CA GLN A 176 20.59 -14.86 9.66
C GLN A 176 20.69 -13.99 8.39
N GLY A 177 21.44 -12.89 8.47
CA GLY A 177 21.61 -11.92 7.37
C GLY A 177 20.33 -11.12 7.05
N VAL A 178 19.33 -11.17 7.91
CA VAL A 178 18.05 -10.46 7.74
C VAL A 178 18.22 -8.95 7.80
N GLY A 179 19.17 -8.46 8.60
CA GLY A 179 19.53 -7.04 8.65
C GLY A 179 20.05 -6.55 7.31
N ALA A 180 20.94 -7.30 6.66
CA ALA A 180 21.45 -6.96 5.34
C ALA A 180 20.36 -6.97 4.24
N ARG A 181 19.45 -7.95 4.25
CA ARG A 181 18.32 -8.00 3.31
C ARG A 181 17.33 -6.84 3.51
N PHE A 182 17.03 -6.52 4.77
CA PHE A 182 16.21 -5.36 5.11
C PHE A 182 16.90 -4.06 4.68
N ALA A 183 18.18 -3.87 5.02
CA ALA A 183 18.93 -2.67 4.67
C ALA A 183 18.99 -2.47 3.15
N ALA A 184 19.11 -3.53 2.34
CA ALA A 184 19.02 -3.42 0.89
C ALA A 184 17.65 -2.88 0.43
N THR A 185 16.56 -3.34 1.05
CA THR A 185 15.20 -2.85 0.78
C THR A 185 15.03 -1.39 1.23
N PHE A 186 15.56 -1.06 2.42
CA PHE A 186 15.45 0.27 3.03
C PHE A 186 16.34 1.32 2.34
N VAL A 187 17.49 0.94 1.78
CA VAL A 187 18.29 1.82 0.90
C VAL A 187 17.53 2.14 -0.40
N GLY A 188 16.72 1.22 -0.92
CA GLY A 188 15.82 1.50 -2.04
C GLY A 188 14.84 2.66 -1.75
N LEU A 189 14.46 2.86 -0.48
CA LEU A 189 13.65 4.00 -0.06
C LEU A 189 14.41 5.33 -0.19
N ALA A 190 15.71 5.35 0.12
CA ALA A 190 16.55 6.54 -0.06
C ALA A 190 16.65 6.96 -1.52
N GLU A 191 16.81 6.01 -2.45
CA GLU A 191 16.78 6.29 -3.89
C GLU A 191 15.44 6.87 -4.35
N ARG A 192 14.32 6.30 -3.86
CA ARG A 192 12.98 6.83 -4.15
C ARG A 192 12.83 8.26 -3.63
N LEU A 193 13.24 8.54 -2.39
CA LEU A 193 13.24 9.88 -1.82
C LEU A 193 14.02 10.88 -2.68
N ARG A 194 15.20 10.50 -3.19
CA ARG A 194 15.97 11.36 -4.12
C ARG A 194 15.22 11.68 -5.40
N ARG A 195 14.65 10.67 -6.06
CA ARG A 195 13.84 10.87 -7.27
C ARG A 195 12.68 11.83 -7.00
N ARG A 196 12.04 11.72 -5.83
CA ARG A 196 10.98 12.64 -5.41
C ARG A 196 11.51 14.05 -5.14
N ALA A 197 12.67 14.22 -4.51
CA ALA A 197 13.30 15.51 -4.31
C ALA A 197 13.65 16.22 -5.63
N GLU A 198 14.05 15.48 -6.66
CA GLU A 198 14.28 16.02 -8.01
C GLU A 198 13.00 16.59 -8.62
N ALA A 199 11.85 15.93 -8.41
CA ALA A 199 10.56 16.41 -8.89
C ALA A 199 10.16 17.77 -8.27
N TYR A 200 10.41 17.99 -6.98
CA TYR A 200 10.19 19.30 -6.34
C TYR A 200 11.21 20.35 -6.78
N ALA A 201 12.46 19.98 -7.03
CA ALA A 201 13.47 20.94 -7.49
C ALA A 201 13.15 21.53 -8.87
N GLY A 202 12.38 20.81 -9.70
CA GLY A 202 11.97 21.23 -11.04
C GLY A 202 10.84 22.28 -11.10
N THR A 203 10.15 22.57 -10.00
CA THR A 203 8.96 23.47 -9.99
C THR A 203 9.31 24.95 -9.77
N GLY A 204 10.52 25.25 -9.28
CA GLY A 204 11.08 26.61 -9.25
C GLY A 204 10.60 27.53 -8.10
N THR A 205 9.82 27.04 -7.13
CA THR A 205 9.44 27.84 -5.94
C THR A 205 10.42 27.64 -4.78
N GLY A 206 10.58 28.66 -3.92
CA GLY A 206 11.48 28.58 -2.76
C GLY A 206 11.02 27.58 -1.70
N GLU A 207 9.71 27.32 -1.61
CA GLU A 207 9.15 26.30 -0.71
C GLU A 207 9.44 24.88 -1.21
N ASP A 208 9.24 24.62 -2.51
CA ASP A 208 9.54 23.32 -3.11
C ASP A 208 11.05 23.00 -3.06
N GLN A 209 11.91 24.01 -3.18
CA GLN A 209 13.35 23.83 -2.97
C GLN A 209 13.69 23.40 -1.52
N ALA A 210 13.02 23.97 -0.53
CA ALA A 210 13.22 23.60 0.87
C ALA A 210 12.72 22.17 1.15
N VAL A 211 11.60 21.76 0.54
CA VAL A 211 11.10 20.38 0.58
C VAL A 211 12.11 19.43 -0.08
N ALA A 212 12.58 19.75 -1.28
CA ALA A 212 13.58 18.94 -1.98
C ALA A 212 14.86 18.75 -1.15
N GLU A 213 15.33 19.80 -0.48
CA GLU A 213 16.51 19.71 0.38
C GLU A 213 16.27 18.85 1.63
N ALA A 214 15.13 19.02 2.31
CA ALA A 214 14.76 18.22 3.46
C ALA A 214 14.65 16.72 3.11
N VAL A 215 14.05 16.40 1.97
CA VAL A 215 13.91 15.04 1.45
C VAL A 215 15.27 14.43 1.09
N ARG A 216 16.18 15.19 0.46
CA ARG A 216 17.56 14.71 0.21
C ARG A 216 18.33 14.43 1.49
N ARG A 217 18.17 15.28 2.50
CA ARG A 217 18.81 15.08 3.81
C ARG A 217 18.27 13.84 4.52
N HIS A 218 16.96 13.57 4.43
CA HIS A 218 16.37 12.32 4.91
C HIS A 218 16.90 11.11 4.16
N ALA A 219 17.00 11.16 2.83
CA ALA A 219 17.58 10.08 2.03
C ALA A 219 19.03 9.75 2.46
N ALA A 220 19.86 10.78 2.66
CA ALA A 220 21.23 10.60 3.13
C ALA A 220 21.30 10.03 4.56
N ALA A 221 20.39 10.45 5.44
CA ALA A 221 20.31 9.92 6.80
C ALA A 221 19.88 8.45 6.83
N VAL A 222 18.94 8.05 5.95
CA VAL A 222 18.54 6.65 5.77
C VAL A 222 19.72 5.78 5.30
N GLU A 223 20.51 6.25 4.34
CA GLU A 223 21.69 5.50 3.90
C GLU A 223 22.77 5.39 4.97
N ALA A 224 23.03 6.48 5.69
CA ALA A 224 23.98 6.47 6.79
C ALA A 224 23.54 5.47 7.87
N LEU A 225 22.23 5.41 8.14
CA LEU A 225 21.65 4.46 9.07
C LEU A 225 21.79 3.00 8.59
N CYS A 226 21.71 2.76 7.29
CA CYS A 226 21.90 1.44 6.66
C CYS A 226 23.36 1.04 6.43
N ALA A 227 24.35 1.91 6.67
CA ALA A 227 25.76 1.63 6.41
C ALA A 227 26.30 0.44 7.23
N ASP A 228 25.72 0.21 8.41
CA ASP A 228 25.94 -0.99 9.23
C ASP A 228 24.58 -1.64 9.53
N PRO A 229 24.15 -2.62 8.70
CA PRO A 229 22.84 -3.25 8.84
C PRO A 229 22.63 -3.96 10.19
N GLU A 230 23.69 -4.54 10.77
CA GLU A 230 23.59 -5.27 12.04
C GLU A 230 23.53 -4.30 13.22
N ALA A 231 24.28 -3.19 13.17
CA ALA A 231 24.13 -2.12 14.15
C ALA A 231 22.73 -1.47 14.06
N LEU A 232 22.18 -1.30 12.85
CA LEU A 232 20.81 -0.82 12.66
C LEU A 232 19.80 -1.76 13.32
N VAL A 233 19.87 -3.07 13.06
CA VAL A 233 18.98 -4.06 13.71
C VAL A 233 19.10 -3.99 15.24
N ALA A 234 20.31 -3.91 15.78
CA ALA A 234 20.50 -3.78 17.23
C ALA A 234 19.81 -2.51 17.79
N ARG A 235 19.90 -1.38 17.09
CA ARG A 235 19.24 -0.13 17.47
C ARG A 235 17.72 -0.20 17.35
N MET A 236 17.20 -0.80 16.28
CA MET A 236 15.76 -1.03 16.09
C MET A 236 15.19 -1.90 17.22
N LEU A 237 15.86 -2.99 17.58
CA LEU A 237 15.45 -3.88 18.67
C LEU A 237 15.51 -3.21 20.05
N ALA A 238 16.40 -2.23 20.23
CA ALA A 238 16.53 -1.44 21.46
C ALA A 238 15.57 -0.23 21.53
N SER A 239 14.89 0.09 20.43
CA SER A 239 14.05 1.28 20.28
C SER A 239 12.84 1.30 21.22
N GLY A 240 12.27 2.49 21.44
CA GLY A 240 11.02 2.65 22.19
C GLY A 240 9.87 1.93 21.49
N TRP A 241 9.81 2.07 20.16
CA TRP A 241 8.80 1.43 19.32
C TRP A 241 8.78 -0.09 19.46
N TRP A 242 9.93 -0.76 19.28
CA TRP A 242 9.99 -2.23 19.34
C TRP A 242 9.59 -2.76 20.72
N ARG A 243 10.03 -2.08 21.80
CA ARG A 243 9.66 -2.46 23.17
C ARG A 243 8.17 -2.32 23.40
N LEU A 244 7.55 -1.24 22.93
CA LEU A 244 6.10 -1.02 23.02
C LEU A 244 5.33 -2.07 22.22
N TRP A 245 5.72 -2.33 20.97
CA TRP A 245 5.11 -3.34 20.13
C TRP A 245 5.15 -4.74 20.78
N ARG A 246 6.31 -5.16 21.31
CA ARG A 246 6.41 -6.44 22.04
C ARG A 246 5.56 -6.49 23.29
N TYR A 247 5.40 -5.35 23.97
CA TYR A 247 4.56 -5.26 25.14
C TYR A 247 3.09 -5.45 24.75
N LEU A 248 2.60 -4.72 23.76
CA LEU A 248 1.21 -4.80 23.29
C LEU A 248 0.86 -6.22 22.82
N ASN A 249 1.71 -6.86 22.02
CA ASN A 249 1.41 -8.19 21.47
C ASN A 249 1.48 -9.32 22.50
N ARG A 250 2.33 -9.19 23.54
CA ARG A 250 2.34 -10.16 24.66
C ARG A 250 1.12 -10.06 25.57
N HIS A 251 0.44 -8.91 25.58
CA HIS A 251 -0.72 -8.67 26.45
C HIS A 251 -2.05 -8.65 25.69
N ALA A 252 -2.04 -8.66 24.36
CA ALA A 252 -3.25 -8.73 23.52
C ALA A 252 -4.10 -9.99 23.79
N GLY A 253 -3.50 -11.07 24.30
CA GLY A 253 -4.22 -12.26 24.77
C GLY A 253 -4.87 -12.17 26.16
N GLY A 254 -4.75 -11.03 26.87
CA GLY A 254 -5.21 -10.86 28.26
C GLY A 254 -5.85 -9.51 28.60
N ILE A 255 -5.96 -8.58 27.64
CA ILE A 255 -6.63 -7.29 27.87
C ILE A 255 -8.14 -7.48 27.67
N THR A 256 -8.88 -7.49 28.77
CA THR A 256 -10.35 -7.36 28.73
C THR A 256 -10.75 -5.96 28.22
N PRO A 257 -11.94 -5.81 27.60
CA PRO A 257 -12.34 -4.61 26.84
C PRO A 257 -12.41 -3.31 27.66
N THR A 258 -12.20 -3.36 28.97
CA THR A 258 -12.31 -2.21 29.87
C THR A 258 -11.04 -1.35 29.96
N GLN A 259 -9.89 -1.79 29.41
CA GLN A 259 -8.65 -0.99 29.46
C GLN A 259 -8.27 -0.25 28.17
N SER A 260 -8.88 -0.56 27.02
CA SER A 260 -8.70 0.24 25.79
C SER A 260 -9.28 1.66 25.89
N SER A 261 -10.07 1.95 26.93
CA SER A 261 -10.68 3.27 27.15
C SER A 261 -9.70 4.32 27.73
N MET A 262 -8.49 3.93 28.17
CA MET A 262 -7.54 4.88 28.76
C MET A 262 -6.52 5.48 27.78
N LEU A 263 -6.54 5.09 26.50
CA LEU A 263 -5.66 5.64 25.45
C LEU A 263 -6.40 6.48 24.39
N ALA A 264 -7.69 6.73 24.57
CA ALA A 264 -8.34 7.87 23.92
C ALA A 264 -7.78 9.15 24.58
N THR A 265 -7.03 9.92 23.82
CA THR A 265 -6.55 11.27 24.15
C THR A 265 -7.67 12.08 24.83
N PRO A 266 -7.39 12.82 25.91
CA PRO A 266 -8.43 13.53 26.65
C PRO A 266 -9.18 14.51 25.74
N THR A 267 -10.50 14.34 25.66
CA THR A 267 -11.42 15.33 25.11
C THR A 267 -11.13 16.69 25.79
N PRO A 268 -10.90 17.79 25.03
CA PRO A 268 -10.76 19.09 25.66
C PRO A 268 -12.05 19.42 26.40
N ALA A 269 -11.94 19.59 27.71
CA ALA A 269 -13.04 19.99 28.56
C ALA A 269 -13.59 21.34 28.09
N THR A 270 -14.85 21.34 27.65
CA THR A 270 -15.65 22.53 27.47
C THR A 270 -15.71 23.25 28.82
N HIS A 271 -15.08 24.41 28.93
CA HIS A 271 -15.28 25.29 30.08
C HIS A 271 -16.75 25.74 30.12
N PRO A 272 -17.49 25.49 31.21
CA PRO A 272 -18.80 26.11 31.39
C PRO A 272 -18.58 27.58 31.75
N HIS A 273 -19.12 28.46 30.92
CA HIS A 273 -19.42 29.84 31.31
C HIS A 273 -20.35 29.79 32.54
N LEU A 274 -19.83 30.21 33.68
CA LEU A 274 -20.65 30.70 34.78
C LEU A 274 -21.08 32.13 34.44
N THR A 275 -22.38 32.33 34.55
CA THR A 275 -23.12 33.61 34.53
C THR A 275 -22.47 34.72 35.33
#